data_AF-A0A377DX29-F1
#
_entry.id   AF-A0A377DX29-F1
#
_cell.length_a   1.000
_cell.length_b   1.000
_cell.length_c   1.000
_cell.angle_alpha   90.00
_cell.angle_beta   90.00
_cell.angle_gamma   90.00
#
_symmetry.space_group_name_H-M   'P 1'
#
loop_
_entity.id
_entity.type
_entity.pdbx_description
1 polymer ?
#
loop_
_entity_poly.entity_id
_entity_poly.type
_entity_poly.pdbx_seq_one_letter_code
_entity_poly.pdbx_strand_id
1 'polypeptide(L)'
;MKIGETNGRLEGDRDKVRFVQTNMGRLILAAQMDRTGADFAVMSGGGIRDSIEAGDISYKNVLKVQPFGNVVVYADMTGKEVIDYLTAVAQMKPDSGAYPQFANVSFVAKDGKLNDLKIKGEPVDPAKTYRYGDIKLQCHRR
;
A
#
# COMPACT_ATOMS: atom_id res chain seq x y z
N MET A 1 5.82 -3.44 25.65
CA MET A 1 6.87 -2.49 25.24
C MET A 1 6.24 -1.48 24.29
N LYS A 2 6.25 -0.19 24.66
CA LYS A 2 5.86 0.92 23.79
C LYS A 2 6.93 1.09 22.72
N ILE A 3 6.51 1.24 21.47
CA ILE A 3 7.42 1.44 20.33
C ILE A 3 7.22 2.81 19.67
N GLY A 4 6.15 3.51 20.01
CA GLY A 4 5.82 4.83 19.49
C GLY A 4 4.46 5.30 20.00
N GLU A 5 3.97 6.39 19.44
CA GLU A 5 2.64 6.93 19.71
C GLU A 5 2.06 7.57 18.44
N THR A 6 0.75 7.65 18.36
CA THR A 6 0.03 8.36 17.29
C THR A 6 -0.95 9.35 17.89
N ASN A 7 -1.05 10.55 17.32
CA ASN A 7 -1.97 11.60 17.76
C ASN A 7 -3.40 11.41 17.23
N GLY A 8 -3.63 10.40 16.40
CA GLY A 8 -4.94 10.08 15.83
C GLY A 8 -5.12 8.60 15.53
N ARG A 9 -6.38 8.18 15.34
CA ARG A 9 -6.73 6.80 15.00
C ARG A 9 -6.20 6.44 13.60
N LEU A 10 -5.46 5.34 13.51
CA LEU A 10 -5.04 4.73 12.27
C LEU A 10 -6.10 3.71 11.85
N GLU A 11 -6.79 4.02 10.76
CA GLU A 11 -7.95 3.32 10.24
C GLU A 11 -7.55 2.04 9.49
N GLY A 12 -7.74 0.91 10.14
CA GLY A 12 -7.50 -0.44 9.64
C GLY A 12 -8.77 -1.28 9.52
N ASP A 13 -9.96 -0.69 9.70
CA ASP A 13 -11.21 -1.45 9.69
C ASP A 13 -11.53 -1.99 8.30
N ARG A 14 -12.09 -3.21 8.26
CA ARG A 14 -12.34 -3.97 7.01
C ARG A 14 -13.23 -3.21 6.02
N ASP A 15 -14.23 -2.50 6.52
CA ASP A 15 -15.19 -1.70 5.76
C ASP A 15 -14.60 -0.38 5.24
N LYS A 16 -13.38 -0.02 5.66
CA LYS A 16 -12.62 1.13 5.15
C LYS A 16 -11.50 0.70 4.23
N VAL A 17 -10.61 -0.18 4.70
CA VAL A 17 -9.38 -0.55 3.98
C VAL A 17 -9.64 -1.28 2.66
N ARG A 18 -10.85 -1.80 2.45
CA ARG A 18 -11.28 -2.46 1.21
C ARG A 18 -12.13 -1.59 0.27
N PHE A 19 -12.36 -0.35 0.66
CA PHE A 19 -13.27 0.57 -0.03
C PHE A 19 -12.58 1.88 -0.39
N VAL A 20 -11.76 2.39 0.52
CA VAL A 20 -11.11 3.70 0.41
C VAL A 20 -9.65 3.62 0.82
N GLN A 21 -8.88 4.60 0.40
CA GLN A 21 -7.51 4.79 0.87
C GLN A 21 -7.52 5.21 2.35
N THR A 22 -6.78 4.52 3.20
CA THR A 22 -6.72 4.83 4.64
C THR A 22 -5.35 5.29 5.09
N ASN A 23 -5.32 6.02 6.21
CA ASN A 23 -4.06 6.47 6.83
C ASN A 23 -3.20 5.29 7.33
N MET A 24 -3.80 4.18 7.78
CA MET A 24 -3.07 2.95 8.11
C MET A 24 -2.36 2.38 6.88
N GLY A 25 -3.06 2.29 5.74
CA GLY A 25 -2.44 1.85 4.48
C GLY A 25 -1.26 2.75 4.09
N ARG A 26 -1.44 4.07 4.20
CA ARG A 26 -0.36 5.04 3.95
C ARG A 26 0.83 4.85 4.88
N LEU A 27 0.62 4.59 6.18
CA LEU A 27 1.69 4.38 7.15
C LEU A 27 2.48 3.10 6.86
N ILE A 28 1.79 1.98 6.60
CA ILE A 28 2.44 0.69 6.31
C ILE A 28 3.27 0.80 5.04
N LEU A 29 2.70 1.38 3.99
CA LEU A 29 3.39 1.57 2.72
C LEU A 29 4.57 2.55 2.84
N ALA A 30 4.43 3.62 3.63
CA ALA A 30 5.54 4.52 3.93
C ALA A 30 6.70 3.79 4.62
N ALA A 31 6.42 2.94 5.61
CA ALA A 31 7.46 2.15 6.27
C ALA A 31 8.13 1.14 5.31
N GLN A 32 7.39 0.58 4.37
CA GLN A 32 7.94 -0.30 3.34
C GLN A 32 8.82 0.45 2.34
N MET A 33 8.38 1.63 1.89
CA MET A 33 9.17 2.49 1.01
C MET A 33 10.46 2.93 1.69
N ASP A 34 10.40 3.36 2.96
CA ASP A 34 11.57 3.76 3.74
C ASP A 34 12.58 2.61 3.85
N ARG A 35 12.11 1.38 4.13
CA ARG A 35 12.98 0.21 4.25
C ARG A 35 13.63 -0.24 2.93
N THR A 36 12.95 -0.04 1.80
CA THR A 36 13.38 -0.55 0.48
C THR A 36 13.97 0.51 -0.43
N GLY A 37 13.81 1.79 -0.08
CA GLY A 37 14.10 2.92 -0.96
C GLY A 37 13.17 2.97 -2.18
N ALA A 38 11.95 2.46 -2.07
CA ALA A 38 10.99 2.44 -3.18
C ALA A 38 10.41 3.83 -3.47
N ASP A 39 10.12 4.09 -4.75
CA ASP A 39 9.50 5.35 -5.20
C ASP A 39 8.01 5.39 -4.87
N PHE A 40 7.35 4.24 -5.03
CA PHE A 40 5.95 4.03 -4.71
C PHE A 40 5.75 2.63 -4.14
N ALA A 41 4.66 2.44 -3.42
CA ALA A 41 4.30 1.14 -2.87
C ALA A 41 2.80 0.92 -2.92
N VAL A 42 2.41 -0.35 -3.04
CA VAL A 42 1.04 -0.80 -3.13
C VAL A 42 0.90 -2.06 -2.29
N MET A 43 -0.25 -2.20 -1.66
CA MET A 43 -0.58 -3.40 -0.91
C MET A 43 -2.07 -3.69 -1.02
N SER A 44 -2.45 -4.94 -0.81
CA SER A 44 -3.86 -5.29 -0.69
C SER A 44 -4.43 -4.82 0.66
N GLY A 45 -5.61 -4.19 0.63
CA GLY A 45 -6.35 -3.79 1.83
C GLY A 45 -6.71 -4.97 2.73
N GLY A 46 -6.86 -6.17 2.16
CA GLY A 46 -7.04 -7.42 2.92
C GLY A 46 -5.86 -7.79 3.83
N GLY A 47 -4.68 -7.23 3.56
CA GLY A 47 -3.49 -7.37 4.40
C GLY A 47 -3.50 -6.51 5.67
N ILE A 48 -4.39 -5.52 5.77
CA ILE A 48 -4.59 -4.69 6.97
C ILE A 48 -5.71 -5.31 7.81
N ARG A 49 -5.39 -5.69 9.05
CA ARG A 49 -6.26 -6.58 9.85
C ARG A 49 -6.86 -5.94 11.10
N ASP A 50 -6.33 -4.83 11.55
CA ASP A 50 -6.77 -4.15 12.78
C ASP A 50 -6.47 -2.65 12.69
N SER A 51 -7.18 -1.88 13.49
CA SER A 51 -6.98 -0.44 13.67
C SER A 51 -6.06 -0.17 14.86
N ILE A 52 -5.43 1.02 14.89
CA ILE A 52 -4.66 1.48 16.05
C ILE A 52 -5.26 2.79 16.53
N GLU A 53 -5.74 2.80 17.77
CA GLU A 53 -6.29 4.01 18.39
C GLU A 53 -5.21 5.05 18.68
N ALA A 54 -5.64 6.30 18.86
CA ALA A 54 -4.76 7.37 19.29
C ALA A 54 -4.09 7.04 20.64
N GLY A 55 -2.83 7.42 20.78
CA GLY A 55 -2.00 7.18 21.97
C GLY A 55 -0.87 6.19 21.71
N ASP A 56 -0.53 5.43 22.75
CA ASP A 56 0.64 4.55 22.77
C ASP A 56 0.48 3.35 21.84
N ILE A 57 1.46 3.17 20.96
CA ILE A 57 1.55 2.01 20.07
C ILE A 57 2.49 0.99 20.70
N SER A 58 1.99 -0.22 20.92
CA SER A 58 2.78 -1.36 21.36
C SER A 58 3.13 -2.28 20.20
N TYR A 59 4.19 -3.09 20.36
CA TYR A 59 4.54 -4.12 19.38
C TYR A 59 3.38 -5.12 19.13
N LYS A 60 2.57 -5.39 20.16
CA LYS A 60 1.37 -6.22 20.05
C LYS A 60 0.33 -5.61 19.09
N ASN A 61 0.18 -4.28 19.08
CA ASN A 61 -0.71 -3.61 18.13
C ASN A 61 -0.24 -3.83 16.70
N VAL A 62 1.06 -3.62 16.43
CA VAL A 62 1.63 -3.83 15.08
C VAL A 62 1.44 -5.28 14.60
N LEU A 63 1.69 -6.26 15.46
CA LEU A 63 1.46 -7.67 15.12
C LEU A 63 -0.02 -8.00 14.84
N LYS A 64 -0.96 -7.30 15.49
CA LYS A 64 -2.39 -7.46 15.18
C LYS A 64 -2.74 -6.89 13.80
N VAL A 65 -2.16 -5.75 13.43
CA VAL A 65 -2.38 -5.14 12.11
C VAL A 65 -1.79 -5.99 10.97
N GLN A 66 -0.58 -6.54 11.18
CA GLN A 66 0.15 -7.38 10.21
C GLN A 66 0.47 -8.78 10.78
N PRO A 67 -0.53 -9.67 10.94
CA PRO A 67 -0.35 -10.94 11.63
C PRO A 67 0.32 -12.03 10.77
N PHE A 68 0.38 -11.84 9.45
CA PHE A 68 0.80 -12.89 8.52
C PHE A 68 2.31 -13.01 8.35
N GLY A 69 3.10 -12.18 9.04
CA GLY A 69 4.56 -12.19 8.93
C GLY A 69 5.03 -11.99 7.49
N ASN A 70 4.31 -11.19 6.72
CA ASN A 70 4.62 -11.03 5.31
C ASN A 70 6.01 -10.39 5.10
N VAL A 71 6.65 -10.73 3.98
CA VAL A 71 7.97 -10.22 3.64
C VAL A 71 7.82 -9.02 2.71
N VAL A 72 8.46 -7.91 3.08
CA VAL A 72 8.56 -6.73 2.21
C VAL A 72 9.52 -7.03 1.07
N VAL A 73 9.06 -6.83 -0.15
CA VAL A 73 9.85 -7.02 -1.38
C VAL A 73 9.83 -5.75 -2.20
N TYR A 74 10.81 -5.59 -3.08
CA TYR A 74 10.84 -4.51 -4.05
C TYR A 74 11.22 -5.05 -5.43
N ALA A 75 10.78 -4.35 -6.46
CA ALA A 75 11.14 -4.60 -7.84
C ALA A 75 11.41 -3.28 -8.56
N ASP A 76 12.42 -3.26 -9.42
CA ASP A 76 12.71 -2.13 -10.30
C ASP A 76 12.00 -2.38 -11.63
N MET A 77 11.16 -1.44 -12.06
CA MET A 77 10.34 -1.54 -13.27
C MET A 77 10.46 -0.26 -14.10
N THR A 78 10.32 -0.38 -15.41
CA THR A 78 10.24 0.77 -16.32
C THR A 78 8.91 1.51 -16.12
N GLY A 79 8.87 2.81 -16.43
CA GLY A 79 7.63 3.60 -16.32
C GLY A 79 6.48 3.02 -17.14
N LYS A 80 6.76 2.37 -18.28
CA LYS A 80 5.77 1.63 -19.05
C LYS A 80 5.16 0.48 -18.24
N GLU A 81 6.00 -0.36 -17.62
CA GLU A 81 5.54 -1.46 -16.78
C GLU A 81 4.78 -0.96 -15.54
N VAL A 82 5.18 0.18 -14.97
CA VAL A 82 4.46 0.83 -13.87
C VAL A 82 3.04 1.25 -14.30
N ILE A 83 2.88 1.84 -15.48
CA ILE A 83 1.58 2.21 -16.03
C ILE A 83 0.70 0.96 -16.21
N ASP A 84 1.25 -0.09 -16.83
CA ASP A 84 0.52 -1.34 -17.09
C ASP A 84 0.13 -2.02 -15.76
N TYR A 85 1.04 -2.07 -14.79
CA TYR A 85 0.80 -2.62 -13.45
C TYR A 85 -0.29 -1.85 -12.70
N LEU A 86 -0.16 -0.52 -12.60
CA LEU A 86 -1.13 0.30 -11.87
C LEU A 86 -2.50 0.29 -12.55
N THR A 87 -2.54 0.18 -13.89
CA THR A 87 -3.80 0.04 -14.62
C THR A 87 -4.50 -1.26 -14.26
N ALA A 88 -3.78 -2.39 -14.20
CA ALA A 88 -4.34 -3.67 -13.78
C ALA A 88 -4.81 -3.63 -12.31
N VAL A 89 -4.02 -3.02 -11.43
CA VAL A 89 -4.34 -2.95 -10.00
C VAL A 89 -5.53 -2.01 -9.74
N ALA A 90 -5.66 -0.91 -10.48
CA ALA A 90 -6.79 0.01 -10.36
C ALA A 90 -8.13 -0.57 -10.82
N GLN A 91 -8.13 -1.69 -11.55
CA GLN A 91 -9.37 -2.40 -11.92
C GLN A 91 -9.94 -3.23 -10.76
N MET A 92 -9.20 -3.40 -9.66
CA MET A 92 -9.68 -4.10 -8.48
C MET A 92 -10.83 -3.34 -7.83
N LYS A 93 -12.01 -3.97 -7.79
CA LYS A 93 -13.22 -3.33 -7.27
C LYS A 93 -13.18 -3.18 -5.74
N PRO A 94 -13.81 -2.12 -5.19
CA PRO A 94 -14.15 -2.02 -3.77
C PRO A 94 -14.91 -3.26 -3.28
N ASP A 95 -14.90 -3.48 -1.96
CA ASP A 95 -15.48 -4.66 -1.27
C ASP A 95 -14.69 -5.97 -1.46
N SER A 96 -13.60 -5.95 -2.23
CA SER A 96 -12.67 -7.06 -2.32
C SER A 96 -11.50 -6.90 -1.34
N GLY A 97 -11.02 -8.02 -0.79
CA GLY A 97 -9.73 -8.03 -0.09
C GLY A 97 -8.55 -7.63 -0.99
N ALA A 98 -8.73 -7.70 -2.31
CA ALA A 98 -7.76 -7.27 -3.32
C ALA A 98 -7.80 -5.76 -3.61
N TYR A 99 -8.69 -4.99 -2.96
CA TYR A 99 -8.70 -3.54 -3.11
C TYR A 99 -7.32 -2.97 -2.74
N PRO A 100 -6.68 -2.21 -3.64
CA PRO A 100 -5.31 -1.73 -3.45
C PRO A 100 -5.26 -0.47 -2.59
N GLN A 101 -4.35 -0.47 -1.63
CA GLN A 101 -3.87 0.72 -0.94
C GLN A 101 -2.61 1.21 -1.65
N PHE A 102 -2.50 2.51 -1.90
CA PHE A 102 -1.38 3.12 -2.63
C PHE A 102 -0.65 4.15 -1.76
N ALA A 103 0.66 4.27 -1.96
CA ALA A 103 1.48 5.37 -1.45
C ALA A 103 2.35 5.97 -2.55
N ASN A 104 2.48 7.30 -2.55
CA ASN A 104 3.14 8.09 -3.59
C ASN A 104 2.58 7.92 -5.01
N VAL A 105 1.38 7.38 -5.16
CA VAL A 105 0.67 7.27 -6.44
C VAL A 105 -0.55 8.18 -6.44
N SER A 106 -0.77 8.92 -7.53
CA SER A 106 -2.01 9.63 -7.79
C SER A 106 -2.42 9.46 -9.26
N PHE A 107 -3.68 9.21 -9.52
CA PHE A 107 -4.25 9.08 -10.86
C PHE A 107 -5.76 9.34 -10.82
N VAL A 108 -6.34 9.54 -12.00
CA VAL A 108 -7.78 9.59 -12.22
C VAL A 108 -8.18 8.40 -13.08
N ALA A 109 -8.78 7.38 -12.46
CA ALA A 109 -9.30 6.22 -13.18
C ALA A 109 -10.62 6.59 -13.88
N LYS A 110 -10.63 6.56 -15.21
CA LYS A 110 -11.83 6.83 -16.04
C LYS A 110 -11.90 5.82 -17.17
N ASP A 111 -13.05 5.19 -17.36
CA ASP A 111 -13.31 4.22 -18.43
C ASP A 111 -12.28 3.07 -18.50
N GLY A 112 -11.80 2.60 -17.33
CA GLY A 112 -10.80 1.54 -17.23
C GLY A 112 -9.37 1.96 -17.60
N LYS A 113 -9.13 3.25 -17.81
CA LYS A 113 -7.81 3.85 -18.06
C LYS A 113 -7.40 4.76 -16.91
N LEU A 114 -6.09 4.81 -16.66
CA LEU A 114 -5.50 5.76 -15.73
C LEU A 114 -5.10 7.04 -16.47
N ASN A 115 -5.71 8.16 -16.08
CA ASN A 115 -5.32 9.49 -16.53
C ASN A 115 -4.53 10.20 -15.43
N ASP A 116 -3.67 11.14 -15.82
CA ASP A 116 -2.84 11.94 -14.90
C ASP A 116 -2.08 11.10 -13.86
N LEU A 117 -1.53 9.96 -14.30
CA LEU A 117 -0.74 9.10 -13.43
C LEU A 117 0.56 9.81 -13.04
N LYS A 118 0.73 10.00 -11.73
CA LYS A 118 1.92 10.61 -11.13
C LYS A 118 2.46 9.74 -10.02
N ILE A 119 3.79 9.68 -9.96
CA ILE A 119 4.58 9.05 -8.89
C ILE A 119 5.36 10.15 -8.18
N LYS A 120 5.25 10.23 -6.85
CA LYS A 120 5.83 11.32 -6.05
C LYS A 120 5.41 12.73 -6.52
N GLY A 121 4.25 12.85 -7.16
CA GLY A 121 3.75 14.12 -7.71
C GLY A 121 4.29 14.47 -9.10
N GLU A 122 5.24 13.70 -9.64
CA GLU A 122 5.75 13.86 -11.00
C GLU A 122 5.01 12.93 -11.98
N PRO A 123 4.71 13.38 -13.22
CA PRO A 123 4.18 12.49 -14.25
C PRO A 123 5.11 11.30 -14.50
N VAL A 124 4.52 10.11 -14.68
CA VAL A 124 5.32 8.92 -14.99
C VAL A 124 5.95 9.05 -16.37
N ASP A 125 7.27 9.11 -16.38
CA ASP A 125 8.09 9.00 -17.59
C ASP A 125 8.27 7.51 -17.96
N PRO A 126 7.78 7.04 -19.13
CA PRO A 126 7.90 5.66 -19.56
C PRO A 126 9.35 5.16 -19.70
N ALA A 127 10.32 6.08 -19.90
CA ALA A 127 11.73 5.75 -20.09
C ALA A 127 12.51 5.68 -18.77
N LYS A 128 11.95 6.20 -17.66
CA LYS A 128 12.59 6.11 -16.34
C LYS A 128 12.31 4.76 -15.68
N THR A 129 13.25 4.32 -14.85
CA THR A 129 13.07 3.19 -13.95
C THR A 129 12.54 3.70 -12.62
N TYR A 130 11.53 3.02 -12.08
CA TYR A 130 10.96 3.28 -10.77
C TYR A 130 11.08 2.04 -9.91
N ARG A 131 11.38 2.24 -8.63
CA ARG A 131 11.35 1.16 -7.66
C ARG A 131 9.97 1.06 -7.02
N TYR A 132 9.39 -0.12 -7.08
CA TYR A 132 8.11 -0.45 -6.49
C TYR A 132 8.29 -1.32 -5.25
N GLY A 133 7.64 -0.96 -4.14
CA GLY A 133 7.56 -1.78 -2.92
C GLY A 133 6.22 -2.50 -2.80
N ASP A 134 6.26 -3.81 -2.53
CA ASP A 134 5.09 -4.63 -2.23
C ASP A 134 5.34 -5.55 -1.03
N ILE A 135 4.28 -6.19 -0.60
CA ILE A 135 4.31 -7.30 0.31
C ILE A 135 4.20 -8.60 -0.48
N LYS A 136 5.22 -9.45 -0.40
CA LYS A 136 5.10 -10.83 -0.83
C LYS A 136 4.31 -11.59 0.23
N LEU A 137 3.07 -11.96 -0.13
CA LEU A 137 2.32 -12.95 0.64
C LEU A 137 3.18 -14.21 0.72
N GLN A 138 3.62 -14.55 1.93
CA GLN A 138 4.30 -15.81 2.15
C GLN A 138 3.25 -16.90 2.08
N CYS A 139 2.96 -17.34 0.86
CA CYS A 139 2.10 -18.45 0.58
C CYS A 139 2.73 -19.68 1.24
N HIS A 140 2.31 -19.97 2.48
CA HIS A 140 2.34 -21.32 2.99
C HIS A 140 1.29 -22.10 2.17
N ARG A 141 1.60 -22.38 0.90
CA ARG A 141 1.03 -23.55 0.23
C ARG A 141 1.55 -24.74 1.02
N ARG A 142 0.77 -25.18 2.00
CA ARG A 142 0.71 -26.60 2.33
C ARG A 142 -0.15 -27.27 1.28
#